data_AF-A0A925EKD3-F1
#
_entry.id   AF-A0A925EKD3-F1
#
_cell.length_a   1.000
_cell.length_b   1.000
_cell.length_c   1.000
_cell.angle_alpha   90.00
_cell.angle_beta   90.00
_cell.angle_gamma   90.00
#
_symmetry.space_group_name_H-M   'P 1'
#
loop_
_entity.id
_entity.type
_entity.pdbx_description
1 polymer ?
#
loop_
_entity_poly.entity_id
_entity_poly.type
_entity_poly.pdbx_seq_one_letter_code
_entity_poly.pdbx_strand_id
1 'polypeptide(L)'
;MINPQRFTPGGCPDSVLCASFGLSLYATIENARRKLKNLAKSIAKRGYNTIGTHIAEGVIDRNDGVISPIGSDGHFTLHESTNADLAAKFVVVHRVI
;
A
#
# COMPACT_ATOMS: atom_id res chain seq x y z
N MET A 1 17.06 -11.22 -12.07
CA MET A 1 16.93 -10.34 -10.89
C MET A 1 16.30 -9.05 -11.39
N ILE A 2 15.06 -8.74 -10.99
CA ILE A 2 14.38 -7.51 -11.43
C ILE A 2 15.05 -6.35 -10.67
N ASN A 3 15.59 -5.36 -11.39
CA ASN A 3 16.17 -4.14 -10.82
C ASN A 3 15.22 -2.98 -11.09
N PRO A 4 14.12 -2.84 -10.33
CA PRO A 4 13.17 -1.77 -10.57
C PRO A 4 13.84 -0.43 -10.29
N GLN A 5 13.63 0.53 -11.20
CA GLN A 5 14.16 1.88 -11.04
C GLN A 5 13.51 2.52 -9.82
N ARG A 6 14.30 2.77 -8.77
CA ARG A 6 13.80 3.31 -7.50
C ARG A 6 13.53 4.80 -7.62
N PHE A 7 12.41 5.25 -7.06
CA PHE A 7 12.14 6.68 -6.91
C PHE A 7 12.96 7.31 -5.77
N THR A 8 13.43 6.49 -4.83
CA THR A 8 14.25 6.95 -3.70
C THR A 8 15.70 7.23 -4.13
N PRO A 9 16.27 8.40 -3.82
CA PRO A 9 17.65 8.74 -4.15
C PRO A 9 18.66 7.84 -3.40
N GLY A 10 19.89 7.77 -3.92
CA GLY A 10 20.99 7.06 -3.24
C GLY A 10 21.28 7.65 -1.86
N GLY A 11 21.58 6.78 -0.88
CA GLY A 11 21.92 7.18 0.50
C GLY A 11 20.78 7.09 1.52
N CYS A 12 19.59 6.61 1.12
CA CYS A 12 18.53 6.30 2.09
C CYS A 12 18.91 5.10 2.99
N PRO A 13 18.49 5.09 4.27
CA PRO A 13 18.67 3.93 5.15
C PRO A 13 18.02 2.66 4.59
N ASP A 14 18.58 1.50 4.91
CA ASP A 14 18.04 0.19 4.48
C ASP A 14 16.58 -0.03 4.89
N SER A 15 16.14 0.55 6.00
CA SER A 15 14.73 0.51 6.42
C SER A 15 13.80 1.19 5.42
N VAL A 16 14.22 2.32 4.84
CA VAL A 16 13.47 3.06 3.81
C VAL A 16 13.47 2.29 2.50
N LEU A 17 14.62 1.70 2.16
CA LEU A 17 14.75 0.87 0.96
C LEU A 17 13.86 -0.37 1.05
N CYS A 18 13.87 -1.07 2.19
CA CYS A 18 13.05 -2.24 2.46
C CYS A 18 11.55 -1.90 2.41
N ALA A 19 11.14 -0.81 3.04
CA ALA A 19 9.74 -0.36 3.04
C ALA A 19 9.22 -0.08 1.62
N SER A 20 10.09 0.30 0.69
CA SER A 20 9.74 0.57 -0.71
C SER A 20 9.38 -0.70 -1.51
N PHE A 21 9.63 -1.89 -0.97
CA PHE A 21 9.27 -3.18 -1.57
C PHE A 21 8.00 -3.80 -0.98
N GLY A 22 7.38 -3.18 0.03
CA GLY A 22 6.15 -3.68 0.65
C GLY A 22 4.89 -2.98 0.14
N LEU A 23 3.75 -3.62 0.35
CA LEU A 23 2.43 -3.06 0.06
C LEU A 23 2.06 -2.00 1.11
N SER A 24 1.61 -0.84 0.65
CA SER A 24 1.07 0.20 1.53
C SER A 24 -0.41 -0.03 1.82
N LEU A 25 -0.72 -0.34 3.06
CA LEU A 25 -2.08 -0.63 3.54
C LEU A 25 -2.50 0.34 4.65
N TYR A 26 -3.79 0.31 4.99
CA TYR A 26 -4.38 1.18 6.00
C TYR A 26 -5.27 0.38 6.95
N ALA A 27 -5.14 0.63 8.25
CA ALA A 27 -5.84 -0.11 9.29
C ALA A 27 -7.36 0.12 9.31
N THR A 28 -7.84 1.21 8.69
CA THR A 28 -9.28 1.51 8.58
C THR A 28 -9.64 2.07 7.22
N ILE A 29 -10.91 1.89 6.83
CA ILE A 29 -11.49 2.41 5.60
C ILE A 29 -11.41 3.95 5.53
N GLU A 30 -11.56 4.65 6.65
CA GLU A 30 -11.48 6.12 6.72
C GLU A 30 -10.07 6.61 6.38
N ASN A 31 -9.05 5.93 6.90
CA ASN A 31 -7.65 6.25 6.64
C ASN A 31 -7.30 5.99 5.17
N ALA A 32 -7.75 4.86 4.61
CA ALA A 32 -7.61 4.53 3.19
C ALA A 32 -8.28 5.59 2.28
N ARG A 33 -9.54 5.95 2.58
CA ARG A 33 -10.29 6.99 1.85
C ARG A 33 -9.60 8.33 1.90
N ARG A 34 -9.13 8.74 3.09
CA ARG A 34 -8.40 10.00 3.28
C ARG A 34 -7.13 10.00 2.44
N LYS A 35 -6.35 8.92 2.46
CA LYS A 35 -5.14 8.81 1.64
C LYS A 35 -5.44 8.87 0.15
N LEU A 36 -6.37 8.04 -0.34
CA LEU A 36 -6.69 8.00 -1.77
C LEU A 36 -7.21 9.35 -2.26
N LYS A 37 -8.07 10.02 -1.49
CA LYS A 37 -8.54 11.38 -1.80
C LYS A 37 -7.41 12.40 -1.84
N ASN A 38 -6.44 12.32 -0.93
CA ASN A 38 -5.29 13.22 -0.93
C ASN A 38 -4.36 12.95 -2.11
N LEU A 39 -4.08 11.68 -2.42
CA LEU A 39 -3.29 11.29 -3.59
C LEU A 39 -3.97 11.71 -4.90
N ALA A 40 -5.29 11.54 -5.01
CA ALA A 40 -6.10 11.98 -6.14
C ALA A 40 -5.97 13.49 -6.40
N LYS A 41 -5.92 14.29 -5.34
CA LYS A 41 -5.70 15.75 -5.45
C LYS A 41 -4.27 16.09 -5.87
N SER A 42 -3.28 15.37 -5.35
CA SER A 42 -1.87 15.65 -5.59
C SER A 42 -1.38 15.18 -6.95
N ILE A 43 -1.95 14.09 -7.50
CA ILE A 43 -1.51 13.49 -8.75
C ILE A 43 -2.53 13.83 -9.84
N ALA A 44 -2.34 14.98 -10.49
CA ALA A 44 -3.22 15.44 -11.58
C ALA A 44 -3.46 14.34 -12.63
N LYS A 45 -4.73 14.12 -13.02
CA LYS A 45 -5.34 13.24 -14.09
C LYS A 45 -4.69 11.89 -14.48
N ARG A 46 -3.37 11.74 -14.52
CA ARG A 46 -2.60 10.56 -14.89
C ARG A 46 -2.32 9.60 -13.72
N GLY A 47 -2.44 10.07 -12.47
CA GLY A 47 -2.14 9.26 -11.28
C GLY A 47 -3.07 8.07 -11.07
N TYR A 48 -4.33 8.20 -11.49
CA TYR A 48 -5.37 7.19 -11.30
C TYR A 48 -5.07 5.86 -11.98
N ASN A 49 -4.34 5.90 -13.10
CA ASN A 49 -3.92 4.68 -13.79
C ASN A 49 -2.86 3.90 -13.01
N THR A 50 -2.17 4.55 -12.06
CA THR A 50 -1.12 3.96 -11.24
C THR A 50 -1.60 3.61 -9.83
N ILE A 51 -2.42 4.47 -9.21
CA ILE A 51 -2.89 4.28 -7.83
C ILE A 51 -4.24 3.54 -7.73
N GLY A 52 -4.97 3.44 -8.84
CA GLY A 52 -6.32 2.87 -8.87
C GLY A 52 -7.43 3.86 -8.45
N THR A 53 -8.67 3.41 -8.59
CA THR A 53 -9.89 4.21 -8.33
C THR A 53 -10.80 3.59 -7.26
N HIS A 54 -10.40 2.42 -6.73
CA HIS A 54 -11.18 1.61 -5.80
C HIS A 54 -10.40 1.40 -4.51
N ILE A 55 -11.12 1.13 -3.43
CA ILE A 55 -10.58 0.66 -2.16
C ILE A 55 -11.08 -0.76 -1.96
N ALA A 56 -10.13 -1.66 -1.70
CA ALA A 56 -10.39 -3.02 -1.28
C ALA A 56 -10.18 -3.15 0.23
N GLU A 57 -10.97 -4.01 0.86
CA GLU A 57 -10.91 -4.32 2.27
C GLU A 57 -10.76 -5.83 2.43
N GLY A 58 -9.95 -6.23 3.41
CA GLY A 58 -9.63 -7.62 3.67
C GLY A 58 -8.99 -7.77 5.04
N VAL A 59 -8.93 -9.02 5.50
CA VAL A 59 -8.26 -9.39 6.75
C VAL A 59 -6.94 -10.06 6.40
N ILE A 60 -5.85 -9.52 6.95
CA ILE A 60 -4.54 -10.13 6.88
C ILE A 60 -4.26 -10.91 8.17
N ASP A 61 -3.55 -12.02 8.05
CA ASP A 61 -3.11 -12.83 9.17
C ASP A 61 -1.60 -13.09 9.11
N ARG A 62 -1.10 -13.79 10.13
CA ARG A 62 0.35 -14.05 10.28
C ARG A 62 0.98 -14.83 9.14
N ASN A 63 0.20 -15.51 8.30
CA ASN A 63 0.70 -16.27 7.16
C ASN A 63 0.87 -15.39 5.91
N ASP A 64 0.26 -14.20 5.87
CA ASP A 64 0.31 -13.30 4.72
C ASP A 64 1.61 -12.52 4.64
N GLY A 65 2.34 -12.40 5.75
CA GLY A 65 3.61 -11.67 5.77
C GLY A 65 3.90 -11.00 7.10
N VAL A 66 4.81 -10.04 7.02
CA VAL A 66 5.24 -9.22 8.16
C VAL A 66 4.76 -7.79 7.94
N ILE A 67 4.09 -7.21 8.94
CA ILE A 67 3.68 -5.81 8.91
C ILE A 67 4.64 -4.93 9.71
N SER A 68 4.79 -3.68 9.28
CA SER A 68 5.34 -2.63 10.12
C SER A 68 4.38 -2.30 11.28
N PRO A 69 4.85 -1.61 12.34
CA PRO A 69 3.96 -0.94 13.26
C PRO A 69 2.98 -0.01 12.51
N ILE A 70 1.75 0.09 13.01
CA ILE A 70 0.73 0.97 12.45
C ILE A 70 1.06 2.41 12.83
N GLY A 71 1.19 3.28 11.83
CA GLY A 71 1.42 4.71 12.01
C GLY A 71 0.20 5.45 12.55
N SER A 72 0.40 6.71 12.97
CA SER A 72 -0.69 7.55 13.50
C SER A 72 -1.77 7.90 12.47
N ASP A 73 -1.44 7.83 11.18
CA ASP A 73 -2.40 7.99 10.08
C ASP A 73 -3.08 6.67 9.67
N GLY A 74 -2.79 5.59 10.39
CA GLY A 74 -3.25 4.23 10.15
C GLY A 74 -2.52 3.50 9.03
N HIS A 75 -1.47 4.09 8.44
CA HIS A 75 -0.65 3.42 7.44
C HIS A 75 0.16 2.29 8.07
N PHE A 76 0.34 1.21 7.32
CA PHE A 76 1.35 0.21 7.60
C PHE A 76 1.85 -0.41 6.29
N THR A 77 3.08 -0.92 6.32
CA THR A 77 3.67 -1.66 5.21
C THR A 77 3.50 -3.15 5.46
N LEU A 78 3.02 -3.90 4.48
CA LEU A 78 3.01 -5.36 4.46
C LEU A 78 4.11 -5.87 3.52
N HIS A 79 5.03 -6.67 4.05
CA HIS A 79 5.95 -7.48 3.28
C HIS A 79 5.38 -8.88 3.15
N GLU A 80 4.90 -9.20 1.96
CA GLU A 80 4.21 -10.46 1.68
C GLU A 80 5.11 -11.67 1.90
N SER A 81 4.54 -12.73 2.47
CA SER A 81 5.17 -14.05 2.46
C SER A 81 5.10 -14.65 1.05
N THR A 82 5.98 -15.61 0.73
CA THR A 82 6.01 -16.24 -0.59
C THR A 82 4.68 -16.90 -1.00
N ASN A 83 3.84 -17.26 -0.02
CA ASN A 83 2.57 -17.97 -0.25
C ASN A 83 1.34 -17.14 0.12
N ALA A 84 1.49 -15.81 0.25
CA ALA A 84 0.36 -14.93 0.55
C ALA A 84 -0.65 -14.94 -0.61
N ASP A 85 -1.93 -15.18 -0.31
CA ASP A 85 -3.03 -15.08 -1.27
C ASP A 85 -3.95 -13.91 -0.89
N LEU A 86 -3.45 -12.69 -1.12
CA LEU A 86 -4.21 -11.48 -0.82
C LEU A 86 -5.40 -11.29 -1.76
N ALA A 87 -5.33 -11.82 -2.97
CA ALA A 87 -6.41 -11.70 -3.95
C ALA A 87 -7.69 -12.40 -3.47
N ALA A 88 -7.57 -13.56 -2.79
CA ALA A 88 -8.71 -14.24 -2.19
C ALA A 88 -9.25 -13.55 -0.93
N LYS A 89 -8.46 -12.69 -0.28
CA LYS A 89 -8.79 -12.06 1.01
C LYS A 89 -9.35 -10.65 0.91
N PHE A 90 -9.09 -9.95 -0.18
CA PHE A 90 -9.51 -8.56 -0.38
C PHE A 90 -10.68 -8.46 -1.34
N VAL A 91 -11.70 -7.70 -0.95
CA VAL A 91 -12.88 -7.39 -1.78
C VAL A 91 -13.00 -5.90 -2.00
N VAL A 92 -13.37 -5.49 -3.21
CA VAL A 92 -13.62 -4.07 -3.50
C VAL A 92 -14.89 -3.61 -2.80
N VAL A 93 -14.75 -2.69 -1.85
CA VAL A 93 -15.87 -2.17 -1.03
C VAL A 93 -16.25 -0.74 -1.38
N HIS A 94 -15.39 0.00 -2.07
CA HIS A 94 -15.65 1.39 -2.37
C HIS A 94 -15.00 1.87 -3.67
N ARG A 95 -15.69 2.74 -4.39
CA ARG A 95 -15.20 3.44 -5.57
C ARG A 95 -15.15 4.94 -5.26
N VAL A 96 -13.98 5.56 -5.45
CA VAL A 96 -13.73 6.97 -5.07
C VAL A 96 -13.94 7.95 -6.23
N ILE A 97 -14.07 7.45 -7.47
CA ILE A 97 -14.20 8.25 -8.71
C ILE A 97 -15.25 7.70 -9.65
#